data_AF-A0A9D7HS45-F1
#
_entry.id   AF-A0A9D7HS45-F1
#
_cell.length_a   1.000
_cell.length_b   1.000
_cell.length_c   1.000
_cell.angle_alpha   90.00
_cell.angle_beta   90.00
_cell.angle_gamma   90.00
#
_symmetry.space_group_name_H-M   'P 1'
#
loop_
_entity.id
_entity.type
_entity.pdbx_description
1 polymer ?
#
loop_
_entity_poly.entity_id
_entity_poly.type
_entity_poly.pdbx_seq_one_letter_code
_entity_poly.pdbx_strand_id
1 'polypeptide(L)'
;MEHQTCSSMGAFHDWVIAHELAHQWWGDMITCGTWHDIWLNEGFARYSEALWIYHTNGAAAYHQYMNSLIRIDQQVYVEDTTETYVIFDRVVYDKGALVLHMLRYLVGEDTFFAILRTYAESKHKYGTATTEDFRVICEQVSGRDLDYFFQQWVYQPTIPDYHFGFDSFETDSGWVTDLQLKQVQSVYPLFQTDIDVRFVSESDSTTFRLTNDRKTQNYRFVLPYKPTECKLDPENWIVNQYTQVELALQSQVDTLPTAAVGQGYSVQLTAIGGQPPFTWSAYSITKPDEFTLSESGMLSGIPADTGTWEIGVRMIDSSIPVREGSSVIVLDVRQQRGDIDSRLGMTLTDILFFVRYLYLGGPTPDDSTLADADCDGAVDIVDLVTVLNYLYQQGPPPCFVP
;
A
#
# COMPACT_ATOMS: atom_id res chain seq x y z
N MET A 1 35.66 -18.04 4.77
CA MET A 1 35.52 -18.90 3.59
C MET A 1 34.96 -20.23 4.03
N GLU A 2 33.72 -20.44 3.61
CA GLU A 2 32.77 -21.46 4.02
C GLU A 2 32.98 -22.80 3.32
N HIS A 3 34.21 -23.31 3.25
CA HIS A 3 34.36 -24.65 2.67
C HIS A 3 33.56 -25.67 3.50
N GLN A 4 32.67 -26.43 2.84
CA GLN A 4 31.71 -27.39 3.41
C GLN A 4 32.21 -28.33 4.53
N THR A 5 33.51 -28.60 4.63
CA THR A 5 34.08 -29.49 5.66
C THR A 5 35.15 -28.85 6.53
N CYS A 6 35.58 -27.62 6.21
CA CYS A 6 36.64 -26.91 6.93
C CYS A 6 36.61 -25.41 6.60
N SER A 7 35.84 -24.63 7.37
CA SER A 7 35.81 -23.18 7.22
C SER A 7 37.19 -22.58 7.52
N SER A 8 37.70 -21.78 6.58
CA SER A 8 38.96 -21.05 6.71
C SER A 8 38.66 -19.59 7.02
N MET A 9 39.09 -19.13 8.20
CA MET A 9 38.80 -17.78 8.70
C MET A 9 40.09 -17.01 8.98
N GLY A 10 40.14 -15.74 8.55
CA GLY A 10 41.24 -14.82 8.86
C GLY A 10 41.11 -14.13 10.22
N ALA A 11 39.92 -14.17 10.82
CA ALA A 11 39.61 -13.64 12.15
C ALA A 11 38.58 -14.54 12.85
N PHE A 12 38.60 -14.57 14.18
CA PHE A 12 37.76 -15.46 15.00
C PHE A 12 36.82 -14.67 15.93
N HIS A 13 36.23 -13.59 15.42
CA HIS A 13 35.16 -12.91 16.13
C HIS A 13 33.88 -13.75 16.06
N ASP A 14 33.07 -13.77 17.12
CA ASP A 14 31.87 -14.60 17.20
C ASP A 14 30.90 -14.37 16.02
N TRP A 15 30.80 -13.14 15.49
CA TRP A 15 29.98 -12.84 14.33
C TRP A 15 30.53 -13.45 13.03
N VAL A 16 31.86 -13.48 12.83
CA VAL A 16 32.50 -14.17 11.69
C VAL A 16 32.22 -15.67 11.80
N ILE A 17 32.36 -16.24 13.00
CA ILE A 17 32.08 -17.66 13.22
C ILE A 17 30.62 -17.97 12.92
N ALA A 18 29.68 -17.11 13.34
CA ALA A 18 28.26 -17.27 13.05
C ALA A 18 27.95 -17.18 11.55
N HIS A 19 28.55 -16.22 10.84
CA HIS A 19 28.43 -16.07 9.37
C HIS A 19 28.87 -17.34 8.66
N GLU A 20 30.10 -17.80 8.96
CA GLU A 20 30.72 -18.94 8.30
C GLU A 20 30.04 -20.26 8.65
N LEU A 21 29.48 -20.38 9.86
CA LEU A 21 28.67 -21.53 10.27
C LEU A 21 27.30 -21.53 9.58
N ALA A 22 26.70 -20.36 9.35
CA ALA A 22 25.40 -20.26 8.69
C ALA A 22 25.44 -20.81 7.25
N HIS A 23 26.59 -20.65 6.57
CA HIS A 23 26.79 -21.19 5.23
C HIS A 23 26.64 -22.72 5.13
N GLN A 24 26.80 -23.46 6.23
CA GLN A 24 26.50 -24.89 6.27
C GLN A 24 25.07 -25.22 5.78
N TRP A 25 24.12 -24.30 6.02
CA TRP A 25 22.76 -24.36 5.48
C TRP A 25 22.61 -23.50 4.21
N TRP A 26 23.13 -22.27 4.25
CA TRP A 26 22.88 -21.23 3.24
C TRP A 26 24.15 -20.92 2.43
N GLY A 27 24.41 -21.71 1.40
CA GLY A 27 25.62 -21.63 0.58
C GLY A 27 26.19 -23.01 0.26
N ASP A 28 26.24 -23.91 1.25
CA ASP A 28 26.71 -25.28 1.09
C ASP A 28 25.57 -26.28 0.87
N MET A 29 24.60 -26.33 1.78
CA MET A 29 23.47 -27.27 1.67
C MET A 29 22.49 -26.82 0.58
N ILE A 30 22.19 -25.52 0.51
CA ILE A 30 21.44 -24.93 -0.60
C ILE A 30 22.30 -23.78 -1.11
N THR A 31 22.80 -23.90 -2.33
CA THR A 31 23.61 -22.85 -2.96
C THR A 31 22.79 -22.04 -3.96
N CYS A 32 23.29 -20.89 -4.38
CA CYS A 32 22.62 -20.04 -5.36
C CYS A 32 22.52 -20.74 -6.73
N GLY A 33 21.37 -20.60 -7.41
CA GLY A 33 21.13 -21.14 -8.75
C GLY A 33 22.04 -20.53 -9.81
N THR A 34 22.32 -19.25 -9.67
CA THR A 34 23.27 -18.48 -10.48
C THR A 34 24.01 -17.48 -9.61
N TRP A 35 25.10 -16.90 -10.11
CA TRP A 35 25.78 -15.80 -9.41
C TRP A 35 24.93 -14.54 -9.26
N HIS A 36 23.83 -14.41 -10.01
CA HIS A 36 22.87 -13.33 -9.81
C HIS A 36 22.11 -13.48 -8.47
N ASP A 37 21.95 -14.72 -7.99
CA ASP A 37 21.23 -15.09 -6.78
C ASP A 37 22.14 -15.18 -5.54
N ILE A 38 23.39 -14.72 -5.63
CA ILE A 38 24.41 -14.90 -4.57
C ILE A 38 24.00 -14.34 -3.20
N TRP A 39 23.06 -13.38 -3.18
CA TRP A 39 22.49 -12.85 -1.95
C TRP A 39 21.77 -13.91 -1.10
N LEU A 40 21.27 -15.00 -1.71
CA LEU A 40 20.68 -16.13 -0.98
C LEU A 40 21.71 -16.86 -0.12
N ASN A 41 22.99 -16.79 -0.47
CA ASN A 41 24.06 -17.33 0.36
C ASN A 41 24.51 -16.26 1.37
N GLU A 42 24.97 -15.12 0.84
CA GLU A 42 25.68 -14.12 1.65
C GLU A 42 24.74 -13.27 2.51
N GLY A 43 23.57 -12.93 2.01
CA GLY A 43 22.54 -12.23 2.77
C GLY A 43 21.99 -13.07 3.92
N PHE A 44 21.83 -14.38 3.72
CA PHE A 44 21.41 -15.31 4.78
C PHE A 44 22.47 -15.48 5.86
N ALA A 45 23.75 -15.62 5.47
CA ALA A 45 24.85 -15.67 6.42
C ALA A 45 24.98 -14.36 7.20
N ARG A 46 24.90 -13.22 6.51
CA ARG A 46 24.91 -11.88 7.11
C ARG A 46 23.73 -11.65 8.08
N TYR A 47 22.54 -12.14 7.73
CA TYR A 47 21.38 -12.08 8.62
C TYR A 47 21.49 -13.04 9.81
N SER A 48 22.18 -14.17 9.64
CA SER A 48 22.46 -15.09 10.75
C SER A 48 23.39 -14.46 11.79
N GLU A 49 24.32 -13.59 11.39
CA GLU A 49 25.04 -12.73 12.34
C GLU A 49 24.09 -11.87 13.17
N ALA A 50 23.09 -11.25 12.53
CA ALA A 50 22.10 -10.44 13.22
C ALA A 50 21.31 -11.29 14.24
N LEU A 51 20.87 -12.49 13.85
CA LEU A 51 20.18 -13.41 14.75
C LEU A 51 21.06 -13.87 15.92
N TRP A 52 22.37 -14.03 15.70
CA TRP A 52 23.33 -14.30 16.76
C TRP A 52 23.45 -13.13 17.75
N ILE A 53 23.52 -11.90 17.26
CA ILE A 53 23.50 -10.69 18.09
C ILE A 53 22.19 -10.60 18.88
N TYR A 54 21.05 -10.90 18.25
CA TYR A 54 19.76 -10.95 18.94
C TYR A 54 19.78 -11.95 20.11
N HIS A 55 20.30 -13.16 19.86
CA HIS A 55 20.38 -14.21 20.88
C HIS A 55 21.31 -13.85 22.05
N THR A 56 22.45 -13.21 21.78
CA THR A 56 23.49 -12.94 22.79
C THR A 56 23.35 -11.58 23.48
N ASN A 57 22.78 -10.58 22.81
CA ASN A 57 22.72 -9.19 23.28
C ASN A 57 21.29 -8.60 23.30
N GLY A 58 20.29 -9.33 22.78
CA GLY A 58 18.89 -8.93 22.82
C GLY A 58 18.44 -8.00 21.70
N ALA A 59 17.15 -7.63 21.73
CA ALA A 59 16.47 -6.88 20.67
C ALA A 59 17.11 -5.52 20.36
N ALA A 60 17.52 -4.76 21.38
CA ALA A 60 18.10 -3.44 21.16
C ALA A 60 19.41 -3.50 20.36
N ALA A 61 20.29 -4.46 20.68
CA ALA A 61 21.54 -4.67 19.96
C ALA A 61 21.30 -5.18 18.53
N TYR A 62 20.31 -6.06 18.34
CA TYR A 62 19.87 -6.50 17.02
C TYR A 62 19.41 -5.33 16.14
N HIS A 63 18.51 -4.49 16.63
CA HIS A 63 18.03 -3.33 15.87
C HIS A 63 19.17 -2.33 15.62
N GLN A 64 20.05 -2.09 16.58
CA GLN A 64 21.23 -1.26 16.35
C GLN A 64 22.13 -1.82 15.23
N TYR A 65 22.33 -3.13 15.20
CA TYR A 65 23.10 -3.80 14.16
C TYR A 65 22.42 -3.68 12.79
N MET A 66 21.13 -4.01 12.68
CA MET A 66 20.38 -3.86 11.43
C MET A 66 20.40 -2.41 10.93
N ASN A 67 20.23 -1.44 11.83
CA ASN A 67 20.30 0.00 11.51
C ASN A 67 21.65 0.43 10.95
N SER A 68 22.74 -0.25 11.32
CA SER A 68 24.05 0.03 10.76
C SER A 68 24.17 -0.36 9.28
N LEU A 69 23.27 -1.22 8.79
CA LEU A 69 23.21 -1.71 7.41
C LEU A 69 22.30 -0.85 6.51
N ILE A 70 21.36 -0.05 7.06
CA ILE A 70 20.29 0.70 6.36
C ILE A 70 20.85 1.91 5.57
N ARG A 71 21.80 1.69 4.65
CA ARG A 71 22.39 2.74 3.81
C ARG A 71 22.47 2.35 2.34
N ILE A 72 21.65 1.38 1.93
CA ILE A 72 21.75 0.76 0.61
C ILE A 72 20.44 0.97 -0.17
N ASP A 73 20.54 1.87 -1.13
CA ASP A 73 19.54 2.22 -2.13
C ASP A 73 19.81 1.50 -3.47
N GLN A 74 20.52 0.38 -3.44
CA GLN A 74 20.81 -0.45 -4.60
C GLN A 74 19.99 -1.75 -4.56
N GLN A 75 19.74 -2.31 -5.74
CA GLN A 75 19.20 -3.66 -5.87
C GLN A 75 20.22 -4.69 -5.36
N VAL A 76 19.75 -5.82 -4.82
CA VAL A 76 20.63 -6.90 -4.35
C VAL A 76 20.89 -7.96 -5.42
N TYR A 77 20.02 -8.07 -6.43
CA TYR A 77 20.24 -8.93 -7.58
C TYR A 77 21.40 -8.40 -8.43
N VAL A 78 22.42 -9.24 -8.63
CA VAL A 78 23.67 -8.85 -9.31
C VAL A 78 23.49 -9.03 -10.82
N GLU A 79 23.27 -7.95 -11.59
CA GLU A 79 23.07 -8.05 -13.05
C GLU A 79 24.34 -8.47 -13.81
N ASP A 80 25.49 -7.92 -13.41
CA ASP A 80 26.78 -8.20 -14.04
C ASP A 80 27.61 -9.13 -13.16
N THR A 81 27.66 -10.41 -13.57
CA THR A 81 28.42 -11.46 -12.87
C THR A 81 29.76 -11.76 -13.54
N THR A 82 30.31 -10.83 -14.34
CA THR A 82 31.57 -11.04 -15.05
C THR A 82 32.79 -10.87 -14.14
N GLU A 83 32.66 -10.07 -13.09
CA GLU A 83 33.75 -9.70 -12.18
C GLU A 83 33.41 -10.08 -10.73
N THR A 84 34.33 -10.78 -10.06
CA THR A 84 34.09 -11.30 -8.71
C THR A 84 33.85 -10.21 -7.66
N TYR A 85 34.48 -9.04 -7.80
CA TYR A 85 34.27 -7.93 -6.85
C TYR A 85 32.87 -7.32 -6.94
N VAL A 86 32.14 -7.53 -8.04
CA VAL A 86 30.74 -7.12 -8.18
C VAL A 86 29.82 -8.16 -7.52
N ILE A 87 30.13 -9.45 -7.70
CA ILE A 87 29.41 -10.57 -7.10
C ILE A 87 29.50 -10.54 -5.57
N PHE A 88 30.66 -10.18 -5.02
CA PHE A 88 30.92 -10.11 -3.58
C PHE A 88 31.01 -8.67 -3.07
N ASP A 89 30.19 -7.78 -3.63
CA ASP A 89 30.06 -6.41 -3.14
C ASP A 89 29.26 -6.36 -1.83
N ARG A 90 29.53 -5.35 -1.00
CA ARG A 90 28.85 -5.13 0.28
C ARG A 90 27.32 -5.07 0.16
N VAL A 91 26.79 -4.61 -0.97
CA VAL A 91 25.36 -4.58 -1.24
C VAL A 91 24.74 -5.97 -1.10
N VAL A 92 25.38 -7.02 -1.66
CA VAL A 92 24.87 -8.40 -1.61
C VAL A 92 24.67 -8.89 -0.18
N TYR A 93 25.64 -8.62 0.69
CA TYR A 93 25.62 -9.01 2.09
C TYR A 93 24.59 -8.19 2.88
N ASP A 94 24.79 -6.88 2.93
CA ASP A 94 24.06 -5.99 3.83
C ASP A 94 22.60 -5.81 3.37
N LYS A 95 22.35 -5.59 2.06
CA LYS A 95 20.97 -5.51 1.53
C LYS A 95 20.29 -6.88 1.55
N GLY A 96 21.00 -7.96 1.27
CA GLY A 96 20.46 -9.32 1.38
C GLY A 96 19.94 -9.63 2.79
N ALA A 97 20.71 -9.24 3.81
CA ALA A 97 20.25 -9.36 5.21
C ALA A 97 19.05 -8.47 5.52
N LEU A 98 19.00 -7.25 4.97
CA LEU A 98 17.85 -6.35 5.12
C LEU A 98 16.59 -6.88 4.45
N VAL A 99 16.69 -7.57 3.30
CA VAL A 99 15.55 -8.25 2.66
C VAL A 99 14.96 -9.30 3.60
N LEU A 100 15.79 -10.12 4.25
CA LEU A 100 15.31 -11.11 5.22
C LEU A 100 14.72 -10.48 6.49
N HIS A 101 15.30 -9.36 6.94
CA HIS A 101 14.78 -8.58 8.05
C HIS A 101 13.38 -8.03 7.77
N MET A 102 13.19 -7.40 6.61
CA MET A 102 11.89 -6.89 6.16
C MET A 102 10.89 -8.03 5.91
N LEU A 103 11.35 -9.16 5.37
CA LEU A 103 10.49 -10.34 5.19
C LEU A 103 9.99 -10.85 6.54
N ARG A 104 10.85 -10.95 7.56
CA ARG A 104 10.47 -11.34 8.93
C ARG A 104 9.43 -10.39 9.51
N TYR A 105 9.59 -9.08 9.30
CA TYR A 105 8.61 -8.08 9.72
C TYR A 105 7.26 -8.26 9.00
N LEU A 106 7.30 -8.51 7.69
CA LEU A 106 6.10 -8.65 6.86
C LEU A 106 5.26 -9.89 7.22
N VAL A 107 5.91 -11.05 7.34
CA VAL A 107 5.22 -12.34 7.53
C VAL A 107 5.06 -12.74 9.01
N GLY A 108 5.77 -12.06 9.91
CA GLY A 108 5.83 -12.36 11.34
C GLY A 108 6.88 -13.41 11.68
N GLU A 109 7.31 -13.42 12.94
CA GLU A 109 8.44 -14.24 13.42
C GLU A 109 8.24 -15.74 13.21
N ASP A 110 7.11 -16.28 13.69
CA ASP A 110 6.84 -17.73 13.60
C ASP A 110 6.79 -18.20 12.15
N THR A 111 6.11 -17.44 11.29
CA THR A 111 6.01 -17.70 9.85
C THR A 111 7.38 -17.62 9.20
N PHE A 112 8.20 -16.62 9.53
CA PHE A 112 9.53 -16.45 8.97
C PHE A 112 10.43 -17.65 9.28
N PHE A 113 10.47 -18.10 10.53
CA PHE A 113 11.26 -19.28 10.87
C PHE A 113 10.65 -20.58 10.30
N ALA A 114 9.34 -20.63 10.06
CA ALA A 114 8.71 -21.72 9.32
C ALA A 114 9.12 -21.73 7.84
N ILE A 115 9.24 -20.55 7.21
CA ILE A 115 9.78 -20.38 5.85
C ILE A 115 11.20 -20.93 5.78
N LEU A 116 12.08 -20.53 6.71
CA LEU A 116 13.47 -21.01 6.72
C LEU A 116 13.57 -22.53 6.86
N ARG A 117 12.78 -23.13 7.77
CA ARG A 117 12.73 -24.60 7.92
C ARG A 117 12.21 -25.29 6.66
N THR A 118 11.16 -24.74 6.05
CA THR A 118 10.58 -25.29 4.82
C THR A 118 11.55 -25.18 3.65
N TYR A 119 12.29 -24.08 3.56
CA TYR A 119 13.33 -23.89 2.55
C TYR A 119 14.46 -24.92 2.71
N ALA A 120 14.97 -25.08 3.93
CA ALA A 120 16.01 -26.06 4.26
C ALA A 120 15.62 -27.52 3.94
N GLU A 121 14.34 -27.86 4.06
CA GLU A 121 13.80 -29.21 3.80
C GLU A 121 13.10 -29.33 2.43
N SER A 122 13.21 -28.31 1.58
CA SER A 122 12.59 -28.29 0.26
C SER A 122 13.33 -29.20 -0.73
N LYS A 123 12.80 -29.28 -1.96
CA LYS A 123 13.47 -29.93 -3.09
C LYS A 123 14.86 -29.34 -3.42
N HIS A 124 15.19 -28.16 -2.90
CA HIS A 124 16.48 -27.49 -3.11
C HIS A 124 17.57 -27.93 -2.13
N LYS A 125 17.22 -28.70 -1.09
CA LYS A 125 18.18 -29.30 -0.16
C LYS A 125 19.21 -30.14 -0.91
N TYR A 126 20.49 -29.88 -0.67
CA TYR A 126 21.66 -30.45 -1.37
C TYR A 126 21.71 -30.10 -2.86
N GLY A 127 21.15 -28.96 -3.25
CA GLY A 127 21.08 -28.49 -4.63
C GLY A 127 21.21 -26.97 -4.71
N THR A 128 20.52 -26.39 -5.68
CA THR A 128 20.55 -24.96 -5.93
C THR A 128 19.15 -24.35 -5.86
N ALA A 129 19.07 -23.05 -5.55
CA ALA A 129 17.83 -22.30 -5.58
C ALA A 129 18.04 -20.90 -6.17
N THR A 130 17.07 -20.45 -6.96
CA THR A 130 16.99 -19.06 -7.42
C THR A 130 16.19 -18.21 -6.44
N THR A 131 16.25 -16.89 -6.59
CA THR A 131 15.40 -15.95 -5.85
C THR A 131 13.92 -16.31 -5.98
N GLU A 132 13.49 -16.72 -7.16
CA GLU A 132 12.10 -17.13 -7.44
C GLU A 132 11.71 -18.42 -6.72
N ASP A 133 12.61 -19.40 -6.62
CA ASP A 133 12.37 -20.61 -5.84
C ASP A 133 12.15 -20.30 -4.35
N PHE A 134 12.96 -19.38 -3.79
CA PHE A 134 12.80 -18.95 -2.41
C PHE A 134 11.49 -18.16 -2.22
N ARG A 135 11.13 -17.26 -3.15
CA ARG A 135 9.85 -16.55 -3.13
C ARG A 135 8.67 -17.51 -3.07
N VAL A 136 8.63 -18.53 -3.94
CA VAL A 136 7.54 -19.52 -3.97
C VAL A 136 7.37 -20.21 -2.61
N ILE A 137 8.47 -20.52 -1.92
CA ILE A 137 8.43 -21.12 -0.58
C ILE A 137 7.90 -20.11 0.45
N CYS A 138 8.30 -18.84 0.35
CA CYS A 138 7.78 -17.79 1.21
C CYS A 138 6.26 -17.64 1.07
N GLU A 139 5.75 -17.62 -0.16
CA GLU A 139 4.31 -17.53 -0.47
C GLU A 139 3.55 -18.76 0.02
N GLN A 140 4.10 -19.96 -0.24
CA GLN A 140 3.50 -21.22 0.19
C GLN A 140 3.30 -21.28 1.72
N VAL A 141 4.27 -20.83 2.50
CA VAL A 141 4.23 -20.91 3.96
C VAL A 141 3.44 -19.75 4.57
N SER A 142 3.58 -18.55 4.02
CA SER A 142 2.90 -17.35 4.54
C SER A 142 1.44 -17.22 4.11
N GLY A 143 1.05 -17.87 3.00
CA GLY A 143 -0.26 -17.70 2.37
C GLY A 143 -0.47 -16.31 1.75
N ARG A 144 0.60 -15.55 1.54
CA ARG A 144 0.58 -14.20 0.95
C ARG A 144 1.16 -14.23 -0.46
N ASP A 145 0.65 -13.39 -1.34
CA ASP A 145 1.35 -13.03 -2.57
C ASP A 145 2.53 -12.11 -2.18
N LEU A 146 3.75 -12.52 -2.55
CA LEU A 146 4.98 -11.82 -2.20
C LEU A 146 5.75 -11.39 -3.45
N ASP A 147 5.17 -11.51 -4.66
CA ASP A 147 5.82 -11.03 -5.88
C ASP A 147 6.23 -9.57 -5.74
N TYR A 148 5.30 -8.70 -5.34
CA TYR A 148 5.57 -7.28 -5.13
C TYR A 148 6.74 -7.04 -4.14
N PHE A 149 6.86 -7.85 -3.09
CA PHE A 149 7.92 -7.71 -2.10
C PHE A 149 9.29 -8.00 -2.72
N PHE A 150 9.43 -9.11 -3.46
CA PHE A 150 10.70 -9.45 -4.10
C PHE A 150 11.02 -8.49 -5.24
N GLN A 151 10.03 -8.08 -6.05
CA GLN A 151 10.20 -7.02 -7.04
C GLN A 151 10.79 -5.77 -6.41
N GLN A 152 10.16 -5.25 -5.36
CA GLN A 152 10.60 -4.02 -4.68
C GLN A 152 11.98 -4.10 -4.04
N TRP A 153 12.25 -5.18 -3.30
CA TRP A 153 13.37 -5.20 -2.36
C TRP A 153 14.59 -5.97 -2.86
N VAL A 154 14.42 -6.83 -3.86
CA VAL A 154 15.52 -7.60 -4.46
C VAL A 154 15.96 -7.00 -5.80
N TYR A 155 15.00 -6.70 -6.68
CA TYR A 155 15.27 -6.37 -8.08
C TYR A 155 15.31 -4.86 -8.37
N GLN A 156 14.67 -4.03 -7.55
CA GLN A 156 14.63 -2.59 -7.79
C GLN A 156 15.71 -1.85 -6.99
N PRO A 157 16.38 -0.84 -7.58
CA PRO A 157 17.15 0.12 -6.83
C PRO A 157 16.21 1.09 -6.10
N THR A 158 16.80 1.99 -5.34
CA THR A 158 16.19 2.98 -4.45
C THR A 158 15.51 2.37 -3.21
N ILE A 159 15.02 3.27 -2.36
CA ILE A 159 14.25 2.99 -1.14
C ILE A 159 13.11 4.02 -1.06
N PRO A 160 12.02 3.72 -0.33
CA PRO A 160 10.98 4.71 -0.05
C PRO A 160 11.58 5.94 0.66
N ASP A 161 11.25 7.12 0.14
CA ASP A 161 11.52 8.41 0.78
C ASP A 161 10.20 9.01 1.22
N TYR A 162 9.95 8.98 2.53
CA TYR A 162 8.70 9.45 3.12
C TYR A 162 8.80 10.89 3.60
N HIS A 163 7.99 11.77 3.01
CA HIS A 163 7.60 13.01 3.66
C HIS A 163 6.32 12.75 4.44
N PHE A 164 6.37 12.91 5.76
CA PHE A 164 5.20 12.69 6.61
C PHE A 164 4.91 13.86 7.53
N GLY A 165 3.64 14.08 7.84
CA GLY A 165 3.20 15.09 8.79
C GLY A 165 1.97 14.61 9.54
N PHE A 166 1.83 15.04 10.79
CA PHE A 166 0.65 14.77 11.59
C PHE A 166 0.10 16.05 12.22
N ASP A 167 -1.19 16.05 12.53
CA ASP A 167 -1.85 17.08 13.31
C ASP A 167 -2.91 16.43 14.20
N SER A 168 -3.38 17.11 15.24
CA SER A 168 -4.39 16.58 16.15
C SER A 168 -5.31 17.63 16.74
N PHE A 169 -6.56 17.27 16.90
CA PHE A 169 -7.59 18.09 17.54
C PHE A 169 -8.38 17.29 18.57
N GLU A 170 -8.88 18.00 19.59
CA GLU A 170 -9.65 17.38 20.66
C GLU A 170 -11.13 17.23 20.27
N THR A 171 -11.72 16.12 20.70
CA THR A 171 -13.15 15.80 20.56
C THR A 171 -13.66 15.17 21.86
N ASP A 172 -14.98 15.04 22.00
CA ASP A 172 -15.58 14.33 23.14
C ASP A 172 -15.12 12.86 23.25
N SER A 173 -14.67 12.27 22.15
CA SER A 173 -14.17 10.88 22.08
C SER A 173 -12.66 10.72 22.27
N GLY A 174 -11.93 11.82 22.49
CA GLY A 174 -10.47 11.84 22.58
C GLY A 174 -9.84 12.71 21.51
N TRP A 175 -8.56 12.46 21.21
CA TRP A 175 -7.78 13.23 20.26
C TRP A 175 -7.85 12.59 18.88
N VAL A 176 -8.52 13.25 17.94
CA VAL A 176 -8.47 12.84 16.54
C VAL A 176 -7.11 13.25 16.00
N THR A 177 -6.37 12.28 15.48
CA THR A 177 -5.00 12.45 14.98
C THR A 177 -4.94 12.08 13.51
N ASP A 178 -4.61 13.07 12.68
CA ASP A 178 -4.41 12.89 11.25
C ASP A 178 -2.93 12.66 10.95
N LEU A 179 -2.63 11.75 10.03
CA LEU A 179 -1.31 11.48 9.51
C LEU A 179 -1.37 11.43 7.98
N GLN A 180 -0.46 12.13 7.32
CA GLN A 180 -0.20 11.94 5.90
C GLN A 180 1.18 11.30 5.72
N LEU A 181 1.24 10.22 4.94
CA LEU A 181 2.46 9.65 4.39
C LEU A 181 2.54 9.97 2.90
N LYS A 182 3.66 10.53 2.45
CA LYS A 182 3.91 10.82 1.03
C LYS A 182 5.25 10.26 0.59
N GLN A 183 5.24 9.37 -0.39
CA GLN A 183 6.44 8.88 -1.08
C GLN A 183 6.90 9.89 -2.14
N VAL A 184 8.16 10.30 -2.05
CA VAL A 184 8.72 11.35 -2.92
C VAL A 184 9.87 10.89 -3.82
N GLN A 185 10.35 9.66 -3.67
CA GLN A 185 11.37 9.09 -4.56
C GLN A 185 10.87 9.06 -6.02
N SER A 186 11.79 9.30 -6.96
CA SER A 186 11.49 9.37 -8.40
C SER A 186 11.69 8.04 -9.11
N VAL A 187 12.73 7.30 -8.73
CA VAL A 187 12.97 5.92 -9.17
C VAL A 187 12.04 5.03 -8.37
N TYR A 188 11.33 4.12 -9.04
CA TYR A 188 10.30 3.25 -8.43
C TYR A 188 9.32 4.05 -7.52
N PRO A 189 8.38 4.79 -8.12
CA PRO A 189 7.67 5.89 -7.45
C PRO A 189 6.65 5.46 -6.39
N LEU A 190 6.46 4.14 -6.20
CA LEU A 190 5.53 3.58 -5.23
C LEU A 190 6.06 2.25 -4.71
N PHE A 191 6.43 2.22 -3.45
CA PHE A 191 6.59 0.98 -2.69
C PHE A 191 5.30 0.67 -1.95
N GLN A 192 4.90 -0.59 -1.96
CA GLN A 192 3.87 -1.13 -1.09
C GLN A 192 4.54 -1.80 0.12
N THR A 193 4.23 -1.34 1.33
CA THR A 193 4.74 -1.98 2.56
C THR A 193 3.88 -1.67 3.76
N ASP A 194 3.90 -2.57 4.74
CA ASP A 194 3.49 -2.20 6.08
C ASP A 194 4.58 -1.33 6.72
N ILE A 195 4.18 -0.37 7.56
CA ILE A 195 5.07 0.49 8.32
C ILE A 195 4.46 0.81 9.68
N ASP A 196 5.26 0.70 10.73
CA ASP A 196 4.83 1.05 12.08
C ASP A 196 4.91 2.57 12.27
N VAL A 197 3.87 3.14 12.89
CA VAL A 197 3.83 4.54 13.30
C VAL A 197 3.52 4.61 14.78
N ARG A 198 4.37 5.30 15.54
CA ARG A 198 4.20 5.47 16.99
C ARG A 198 3.90 6.93 17.33
N PHE A 199 2.73 7.16 17.90
CA PHE A 199 2.38 8.45 18.51
C PHE A 199 2.77 8.45 19.97
N VAL A 200 3.41 9.52 20.43
CA VAL A 200 3.97 9.63 21.78
C VAL A 200 3.48 10.92 22.44
N SER A 201 3.20 10.85 23.73
CA SER A 201 2.99 11.98 24.65
C SER A 201 4.03 11.92 25.78
N GLU A 202 3.93 12.80 26.78
CA GLU A 202 4.84 12.78 27.94
C GLU A 202 4.76 11.47 28.75
N SER A 203 3.59 10.82 28.80
CA SER A 203 3.32 9.64 29.64
C SER A 203 2.96 8.37 28.87
N ASP A 204 2.43 8.50 27.66
CA ASP A 204 1.82 7.39 26.91
C ASP A 204 2.32 7.32 25.47
N SER A 205 2.30 6.11 24.90
CA SER A 205 2.60 5.88 23.48
C SER A 205 1.73 4.76 22.90
N THR A 206 1.37 4.90 21.63
CA THR A 206 0.55 3.95 20.87
C THR A 206 1.20 3.72 19.52
N THR A 207 1.38 2.45 19.13
CA THR A 207 1.89 2.07 17.81
C THR A 207 0.78 1.47 16.96
N PHE A 208 0.68 1.94 15.72
CA PHE A 208 -0.18 1.37 14.68
C PHE A 208 0.68 0.82 13.56
N ARG A 209 0.34 -0.37 13.06
CA ARG A 209 0.90 -0.91 11.83
C ARG A 209 0.01 -0.52 10.67
N LEU A 210 0.54 0.24 9.72
CA LEU A 210 -0.20 0.81 8.59
C LEU A 210 0.26 0.16 7.30
N THR A 211 -0.65 -0.19 6.42
CA THR A 211 -0.31 -0.54 5.03
C THR A 211 -0.25 0.73 4.21
N ASN A 212 0.93 1.07 3.68
CA ASN A 212 1.08 2.11 2.68
C ASN A 212 1.19 1.50 1.28
N ASP A 213 0.20 1.79 0.45
CA ASP A 213 0.04 1.28 -0.91
C ASP A 213 -0.26 2.41 -1.92
N ARG A 214 -0.12 3.66 -1.49
CA ARG A 214 -0.32 4.86 -2.33
C ARG A 214 0.80 5.87 -2.14
N LYS A 215 1.07 6.62 -3.21
CA LYS A 215 2.09 7.68 -3.21
C LYS A 215 1.79 8.78 -2.19
N THR A 216 0.53 9.13 -2.00
CA THR A 216 0.06 9.96 -0.89
C THR A 216 -1.07 9.22 -0.21
N GLN A 217 -0.99 9.03 1.10
CA GLN A 217 -2.01 8.30 1.87
C GLN A 217 -2.25 8.97 3.21
N ASN A 218 -3.53 9.15 3.52
CA ASN A 218 -3.98 9.81 4.72
C ASN A 218 -4.58 8.77 5.67
N TYR A 219 -4.24 8.86 6.95
CA TYR A 219 -4.76 8.02 8.02
C TYR A 219 -5.32 8.91 9.12
N ARG A 220 -6.35 8.40 9.81
CA ARG A 220 -6.99 9.08 10.93
C ARG A 220 -7.15 8.10 12.08
N PHE A 221 -6.73 8.53 13.26
CA PHE A 221 -6.79 7.77 14.50
C PHE A 221 -7.58 8.54 15.56
N VAL A 222 -8.05 7.84 16.59
CA VAL A 222 -8.55 8.45 17.83
C VAL A 222 -7.67 7.95 18.97
N LEU A 223 -6.95 8.87 19.60
CA LEU A 223 -6.03 8.60 20.71
C LEU A 223 -6.65 9.06 22.04
N PRO A 224 -6.39 8.36 23.15
CA PRO A 224 -6.87 8.77 24.47
C PRO A 224 -6.05 9.94 25.06
N TYR A 225 -4.99 10.39 24.38
CA TYR A 225 -4.09 11.47 24.81
C TYR A 225 -3.71 12.36 23.62
N LYS A 226 -3.27 13.58 23.90
CA LYS A 226 -2.70 14.48 22.89
C LYS A 226 -1.30 14.00 22.48
N PRO A 227 -1.08 13.58 21.22
CA PRO A 227 0.27 13.24 20.78
C PRO A 227 1.11 14.51 20.63
N THR A 228 2.36 14.46 21.09
CA THR A 228 3.37 15.51 20.93
C THR A 228 4.45 15.13 19.91
N GLU A 229 4.59 13.84 19.61
CA GLU A 229 5.55 13.32 18.64
C GLU A 229 4.93 12.16 17.85
N CYS A 230 5.36 12.02 16.59
CA CYS A 230 5.03 10.90 15.71
C CYS A 230 6.34 10.31 15.16
N LYS A 231 6.61 9.04 15.45
CA LYS A 231 7.78 8.30 14.95
C LYS A 231 7.35 7.37 13.84
N LEU A 232 7.90 7.57 12.65
CA LEU A 232 7.76 6.66 11.53
C LEU A 232 8.82 5.56 11.63
N ASP A 233 8.38 4.31 11.50
CA ASP A 233 9.19 3.10 11.64
C ASP A 233 10.16 3.14 12.85
N PRO A 234 9.64 3.24 14.08
CA PRO A 234 10.45 3.56 15.26
C PRO A 234 11.53 2.51 15.57
N GLU A 235 11.36 1.27 15.13
CA GLU A 235 12.34 0.19 15.30
C GLU A 235 13.12 -0.10 14.01
N ASN A 236 12.92 0.70 12.95
CA ASN A 236 13.58 0.60 11.64
C ASN A 236 13.49 -0.79 11.01
N TRP A 237 12.28 -1.36 10.98
CA TRP A 237 12.05 -2.67 10.35
C TRP A 237 12.16 -2.62 8.82
N ILE A 238 11.92 -1.45 8.23
CA ILE A 238 11.90 -1.25 6.79
C ILE A 238 13.11 -0.41 6.37
N VAL A 239 13.74 -0.77 5.26
CA VAL A 239 14.76 0.09 4.64
C VAL A 239 14.05 1.29 4.03
N ASN A 240 14.11 2.44 4.70
CA ASN A 240 13.49 3.68 4.25
C ASN A 240 14.35 4.88 4.63
N GLN A 241 13.95 6.04 4.12
CA GLN A 241 14.34 7.33 4.67
C GLN A 241 13.09 8.19 4.83
N TYR A 242 13.14 9.17 5.72
CA TYR A 242 12.01 10.05 5.93
C TYR A 242 12.39 11.45 6.41
N THR A 243 11.50 12.39 6.11
CA THR A 243 11.51 13.76 6.61
C THR A 243 10.14 14.09 7.19
N GLN A 244 10.11 14.54 8.45
CA GLN A 244 8.89 15.08 9.02
C GLN A 244 8.67 16.51 8.52
N VAL A 245 7.46 16.78 8.03
CA VAL A 245 6.99 18.08 7.55
C VAL A 245 5.74 18.52 8.32
N GLU A 246 5.39 19.80 8.24
CA GLU A 246 4.10 20.28 8.74
C GLU A 246 2.97 19.67 7.89
N LEU A 247 1.95 19.10 8.55
CA LEU A 247 0.76 18.63 7.85
C LEU A 247 -0.09 19.82 7.42
N ALA A 248 -0.12 20.12 6.12
CA ALA A 248 -0.98 21.16 5.57
C ALA A 248 -2.47 20.78 5.68
N LEU A 249 -3.31 21.79 5.89
CA LEU A 249 -4.76 21.66 5.78
C LEU A 249 -5.14 21.32 4.34
N GLN A 250 -5.84 20.21 4.14
CA GLN A 250 -6.21 19.71 2.80
C GLN A 250 -7.41 18.77 2.88
N SER A 251 -7.99 18.42 1.73
CA SER A 251 -9.00 17.36 1.64
C SER A 251 -8.44 16.01 2.09
N GLN A 252 -9.25 15.23 2.79
CA GLN A 252 -8.88 13.88 3.22
C GLN A 252 -8.71 12.92 2.03
N VAL A 253 -9.44 13.16 0.95
CA VAL A 253 -9.39 12.37 -0.29
C VAL A 253 -9.04 13.23 -1.49
N ASP A 254 -8.34 12.64 -2.43
CA ASP A 254 -8.01 13.19 -3.75
C ASP A 254 -8.99 12.74 -4.84
N THR A 255 -9.68 11.61 -4.65
CA THR A 255 -10.70 11.10 -5.57
C THR A 255 -12.00 10.78 -4.82
N LEU A 256 -13.13 11.14 -5.42
CA LEU A 256 -14.47 10.85 -4.89
C LEU A 256 -15.04 9.55 -5.45
N PRO A 257 -16.07 8.98 -4.79
CA PRO A 257 -16.85 7.90 -5.38
C PRO A 257 -17.37 8.26 -6.77
N THR A 258 -17.36 7.31 -7.69
CA THR A 258 -17.88 7.50 -9.04
C THR A 258 -19.37 7.86 -9.00
N ALA A 259 -19.76 8.89 -9.76
CA ALA A 259 -21.13 9.30 -9.97
C ALA A 259 -21.74 8.68 -11.24
N ALA A 260 -23.06 8.61 -11.30
CA ALA A 260 -23.81 8.12 -12.48
C ALA A 260 -24.56 9.27 -13.14
N VAL A 261 -24.53 9.34 -14.48
CA VAL A 261 -25.34 10.29 -15.27
C VAL A 261 -26.83 10.17 -14.89
N GLY A 262 -27.50 11.32 -14.73
CA GLY A 262 -28.93 11.41 -14.41
C GLY A 262 -29.32 11.02 -12.98
N GLN A 263 -28.40 10.49 -12.17
CA GLN A 263 -28.64 10.07 -10.79
C GLN A 263 -28.22 11.14 -9.78
N GLY A 264 -28.97 11.26 -8.68
CA GLY A 264 -28.62 12.15 -7.58
C GLY A 264 -27.31 11.74 -6.91
N TYR A 265 -26.38 12.68 -6.79
CA TYR A 265 -25.09 12.50 -6.12
C TYR A 265 -24.96 13.45 -4.93
N SER A 266 -24.48 12.93 -3.80
CA SER A 266 -24.26 13.70 -2.58
C SER A 266 -23.13 13.08 -1.75
N VAL A 267 -22.06 13.85 -1.53
CA VAL A 267 -20.90 13.42 -0.73
C VAL A 267 -20.46 14.54 0.21
N GLN A 268 -20.26 14.18 1.47
CA GLN A 268 -19.69 15.06 2.48
C GLN A 268 -18.16 15.05 2.38
N LEU A 269 -17.58 16.18 2.01
CA LEU A 269 -16.13 16.36 2.05
C LEU A 269 -15.65 16.46 3.49
N THR A 270 -14.45 15.92 3.72
CA THR A 270 -13.74 15.96 4.99
C THR A 270 -12.32 16.45 4.74
N ALA A 271 -11.75 17.14 5.73
CA ALA A 271 -10.38 17.65 5.67
C ALA A 271 -9.49 16.92 6.67
N ILE A 272 -8.18 16.97 6.43
CA ILE A 272 -7.12 16.62 7.38
C ILE A 272 -6.23 17.84 7.63
N GLY A 273 -5.56 17.89 8.78
CA GLY A 273 -4.55 18.92 9.06
C GLY A 273 -5.12 20.27 9.50
N GLY A 274 -6.01 20.30 10.49
CA GLY A 274 -6.52 21.52 11.11
C GLY A 274 -7.60 21.24 12.15
N GLN A 275 -8.20 22.29 12.71
CA GLN A 275 -9.21 22.19 13.77
C GLN A 275 -10.65 22.37 13.21
N PRO A 276 -11.53 21.36 13.28
CA PRO A 276 -12.93 21.51 12.86
C PRO A 276 -13.69 22.49 13.80
N PRO A 277 -14.81 23.11 13.33
CA PRO A 277 -15.44 22.92 12.03
C PRO A 277 -14.65 23.57 10.89
N PHE A 278 -14.79 23.01 9.68
CA PHE A 278 -14.18 23.52 8.46
C PHE A 278 -15.22 24.26 7.61
N THR A 279 -14.83 25.40 7.06
CA THR A 279 -15.63 26.15 6.07
C THR A 279 -15.07 25.93 4.67
N TRP A 280 -15.93 25.50 3.75
CA TRP A 280 -15.54 25.10 2.39
C TRP A 280 -16.00 26.10 1.34
N SER A 281 -15.22 26.22 0.27
CA SER A 281 -15.58 26.97 -0.94
C SER A 281 -14.88 26.38 -2.17
N ALA A 282 -15.42 26.59 -3.36
CA ALA A 282 -14.77 26.19 -4.62
C ALA A 282 -14.03 27.39 -5.24
N TYR A 283 -12.82 27.19 -5.77
CA TYR A 283 -12.01 28.27 -6.37
C TYR A 283 -11.58 28.00 -7.82
N SER A 284 -11.57 26.75 -8.29
CA SER A 284 -11.34 26.42 -9.69
C SER A 284 -12.32 25.34 -10.12
N ILE A 285 -12.88 25.52 -11.32
CA ILE A 285 -14.06 24.79 -11.75
C ILE A 285 -13.85 24.31 -13.18
N THR A 286 -13.52 23.02 -13.30
CA THR A 286 -14.20 22.13 -14.23
C THR A 286 -15.15 21.27 -13.41
N LYS A 287 -16.08 21.87 -12.66
CA LYS A 287 -17.20 21.13 -12.04
C LYS A 287 -18.34 21.07 -13.07
N PRO A 288 -19.18 20.02 -13.10
CA PRO A 288 -20.39 20.07 -13.92
C PRO A 288 -21.29 21.20 -13.41
N ASP A 289 -21.94 21.97 -14.30
CA ASP A 289 -22.76 23.13 -13.92
C ASP A 289 -23.84 22.78 -12.86
N GLU A 290 -24.20 21.50 -12.78
CA GLU A 290 -25.21 20.92 -11.89
C GLU A 290 -24.73 20.60 -10.47
N PHE A 291 -23.43 20.73 -10.16
CA PHE A 291 -22.91 20.49 -8.82
C PHE A 291 -22.84 21.76 -7.97
N THR A 292 -23.19 21.64 -6.71
CA THR A 292 -23.06 22.68 -5.69
C THR A 292 -22.20 22.18 -4.54
N LEU A 293 -21.39 23.08 -3.98
CA LEU A 293 -20.61 22.84 -2.76
C LEU A 293 -21.12 23.78 -1.68
N SER A 294 -21.64 23.23 -0.58
CA SER A 294 -22.03 24.03 0.58
C SER A 294 -20.82 24.47 1.40
N GLU A 295 -21.00 25.51 2.24
CA GLU A 295 -19.98 25.94 3.20
C GLU A 295 -19.61 24.85 4.22
N SER A 296 -20.50 23.89 4.47
CA SER A 296 -20.21 22.73 5.33
C SER A 296 -19.46 21.60 4.62
N GLY A 297 -19.14 21.75 3.32
CA GLY A 297 -18.44 20.74 2.54
C GLY A 297 -19.32 19.69 1.87
N MET A 298 -20.64 19.90 1.79
CA MET A 298 -21.53 18.99 1.05
C MET A 298 -21.42 19.27 -0.44
N LEU A 299 -20.86 18.33 -1.20
CA LEU A 299 -20.87 18.35 -2.67
C LEU A 299 -22.08 17.57 -3.16
N SER A 300 -22.98 18.21 -3.92
CA SER A 300 -24.20 17.55 -4.41
C SER A 300 -24.68 18.09 -5.76
N GLY A 301 -25.31 17.22 -6.55
CA GLY A 301 -25.79 17.54 -7.88
C GLY A 301 -26.37 16.32 -8.59
N ILE A 302 -26.76 16.50 -9.85
CA ILE A 302 -27.13 15.42 -10.77
C ILE A 302 -26.30 15.66 -12.02
N PRO A 303 -25.34 14.80 -12.39
CA PRO A 303 -24.52 15.01 -13.58
C PRO A 303 -25.29 14.67 -14.87
N ALA A 304 -25.15 15.49 -15.91
CA ALA A 304 -25.73 15.25 -17.23
C ALA A 304 -24.79 14.53 -18.20
N ASP A 305 -23.48 14.67 -18.03
CA ASP A 305 -22.47 14.16 -18.96
C ASP A 305 -21.53 13.16 -18.26
N THR A 306 -20.91 12.27 -19.04
CA THR A 306 -19.81 11.42 -18.58
C THR A 306 -18.47 12.14 -18.67
N GLY A 307 -17.53 11.82 -17.79
CA GLY A 307 -16.20 12.43 -17.81
C GLY A 307 -15.43 12.27 -16.50
N THR A 308 -14.28 12.93 -16.45
CA THR A 308 -13.46 13.09 -15.25
C THR A 308 -13.29 14.59 -15.01
N TRP A 309 -13.65 15.05 -13.81
CA TRP A 309 -13.64 16.45 -13.44
C TRP A 309 -12.70 16.71 -12.28
N GLU A 310 -12.00 17.84 -12.35
CA GLU A 310 -11.15 18.35 -11.28
C GLU A 310 -11.86 19.49 -10.56
N ILE A 311 -12.12 19.31 -9.26
CA ILE A 311 -12.82 20.26 -8.40
C ILE A 311 -11.80 20.89 -7.46
N GLY A 312 -11.47 22.17 -7.68
CA GLY A 312 -10.60 22.92 -6.79
C GLY A 312 -11.36 23.47 -5.59
N VAL A 313 -11.04 22.97 -4.40
CA VAL A 313 -11.70 23.32 -3.14
C VAL A 313 -10.72 24.00 -2.17
N ARG A 314 -11.20 25.07 -1.53
CA ARG A 314 -10.52 25.75 -0.42
C ARG A 314 -11.25 25.45 0.87
N MET A 315 -10.49 25.23 1.93
CA MET A 315 -11.02 25.03 3.28
C MET A 315 -10.30 25.95 4.26
N ILE A 316 -11.06 26.44 5.24
CA ILE A 316 -10.56 27.24 6.36
C ILE A 316 -10.97 26.52 7.64
N ASP A 317 -10.05 26.38 8.59
CA ASP A 317 -10.33 25.76 9.88
C ASP A 317 -10.83 26.77 10.93
N SER A 318 -11.17 26.29 12.12
CA SER A 318 -11.70 27.12 13.21
C SER A 318 -10.63 27.65 14.19
N SER A 319 -9.35 27.38 13.92
CA SER A 319 -8.26 27.75 14.82
C SER A 319 -8.02 29.27 14.84
N ILE A 320 -7.24 29.76 15.80
CA ILE A 320 -6.88 31.18 15.92
C ILE A 320 -5.36 31.29 16.09
N PRO A 321 -4.61 31.82 15.10
CA PRO A 321 -5.08 32.25 13.77
C PRO A 321 -5.59 31.08 12.92
N VAL A 322 -6.58 31.34 12.06
CA VAL A 322 -7.13 30.31 11.16
C VAL A 322 -6.06 29.77 10.22
N ARG A 323 -6.15 28.48 9.91
CA ARG A 323 -5.37 27.83 8.86
C ARG A 323 -6.21 27.74 7.61
N GLU A 324 -5.56 27.87 6.46
CA GLU A 324 -6.18 27.77 5.16
C GLU A 324 -5.51 26.66 4.35
N GLY A 325 -6.31 25.96 3.58
CA GLY A 325 -5.90 24.84 2.75
C GLY A 325 -6.55 24.89 1.38
N SER A 326 -5.97 24.17 0.43
CA SER A 326 -6.56 23.95 -0.88
C SER A 326 -6.25 22.55 -1.40
N SER A 327 -7.18 21.96 -2.14
CA SER A 327 -6.99 20.67 -2.80
C SER A 327 -7.70 20.64 -4.14
N VAL A 328 -7.18 19.84 -5.06
CA VAL A 328 -7.90 19.43 -6.27
C VAL A 328 -8.41 18.02 -6.01
N ILE A 329 -9.72 17.83 -6.14
CA ILE A 329 -10.38 16.54 -5.96
C ILE A 329 -10.94 16.09 -7.30
N VAL A 330 -10.71 14.82 -7.65
CA VAL A 330 -11.19 14.20 -8.87
C VAL A 330 -12.57 13.57 -8.65
N LEU A 331 -13.51 13.86 -9.54
CA LEU A 331 -14.80 13.18 -9.64
C LEU A 331 -14.88 12.49 -11.00
N ASP A 332 -15.11 11.18 -11.01
CA ASP A 332 -15.49 10.45 -12.21
C ASP A 332 -17.02 10.34 -12.28
N VAL A 333 -17.61 10.63 -13.44
CA VAL A 333 -19.02 10.33 -13.74
C VAL A 333 -19.02 9.42 -14.94
N ARG A 334 -19.68 8.28 -14.79
CA ARG A 334 -19.80 7.27 -15.82
C ARG A 334 -21.26 7.01 -16.13
N GLN A 335 -21.50 6.41 -17.30
CA GLN A 335 -22.80 5.83 -17.57
C GLN A 335 -22.95 4.57 -16.71
N GLN A 336 -24.07 4.45 -16.01
CA GLN A 336 -24.35 3.27 -15.19
C GLN A 336 -25.05 2.22 -16.04
N ARG A 337 -24.63 0.96 -15.93
CA ARG A 337 -25.38 -0.12 -16.57
C ARG A 337 -26.76 -0.26 -15.93
N GLY A 338 -27.71 -0.81 -16.69
CA GLY A 338 -29.12 -0.80 -16.37
C GLY A 338 -29.87 0.46 -16.81
N ASP A 339 -29.20 1.59 -17.07
CA ASP A 339 -29.79 2.78 -17.73
C ASP A 339 -29.72 2.59 -19.25
N ILE A 340 -30.65 1.82 -19.81
CA ILE A 340 -30.61 1.39 -21.21
C ILE A 340 -30.89 2.55 -22.15
N ASP A 341 -31.70 3.52 -21.72
CA ASP A 341 -32.08 4.65 -22.57
C ASP A 341 -31.15 5.87 -22.44
N SER A 342 -30.19 5.84 -21.50
CA SER A 342 -29.17 6.89 -21.26
C SER A 342 -29.75 8.29 -20.98
N ARG A 343 -30.97 8.40 -20.44
CA ARG A 343 -31.62 9.72 -20.26
C ARG A 343 -31.60 10.26 -18.85
N LEU A 344 -32.10 9.49 -17.88
CA LEU A 344 -32.36 9.97 -16.51
C LEU A 344 -31.83 8.99 -15.46
N GLY A 345 -30.75 8.28 -15.80
CA GLY A 345 -30.31 7.14 -15.02
C GLY A 345 -31.34 6.00 -15.09
N MET A 346 -31.13 4.95 -14.28
CA MET A 346 -32.11 3.87 -14.16
C MET A 346 -33.48 4.34 -13.65
N THR A 347 -34.51 4.01 -14.41
CA THR A 347 -35.90 4.28 -14.10
C THR A 347 -36.80 3.06 -14.37
N LEU A 348 -38.10 3.21 -14.11
CA LEU A 348 -39.11 2.23 -14.54
C LEU A 348 -39.14 2.06 -16.07
N THR A 349 -38.71 3.06 -16.84
CA THR A 349 -38.67 2.97 -18.31
C THR A 349 -37.68 1.91 -18.76
N ASP A 350 -36.55 1.79 -18.08
CA ASP A 350 -35.51 0.78 -18.35
C ASP A 350 -36.00 -0.63 -18.02
N ILE A 351 -36.72 -0.79 -16.90
CA ILE A 351 -37.40 -2.06 -16.58
C ILE A 351 -38.41 -2.44 -17.68
N LEU A 352 -39.21 -1.47 -18.13
CA LEU A 352 -40.17 -1.71 -19.21
C LEU A 352 -39.46 -2.04 -20.54
N PHE A 353 -38.28 -1.46 -20.78
CA PHE A 353 -37.44 -1.80 -21.92
C PHE A 353 -36.99 -3.26 -21.83
N PHE A 354 -36.38 -3.68 -20.70
CA PHE A 354 -35.96 -5.07 -20.48
C PHE A 354 -37.10 -6.06 -20.69
N VAL A 355 -38.28 -5.82 -20.12
CA VAL A 355 -39.44 -6.70 -20.28
C VAL A 355 -39.85 -6.81 -21.75
N ARG A 356 -39.84 -5.68 -22.48
CA ARG A 356 -40.19 -5.69 -23.90
C ARG A 356 -39.16 -6.44 -24.72
N TYR A 357 -37.87 -6.17 -24.50
CA TYR A 357 -36.76 -6.79 -25.18
C TYR A 357 -36.73 -8.31 -24.97
N LEU A 358 -36.76 -8.75 -23.71
CA LEU A 358 -36.60 -10.16 -23.34
C LEU A 358 -37.85 -11.01 -23.65
N TYR A 359 -39.06 -10.45 -23.51
CA TYR A 359 -40.29 -11.27 -23.50
C TYR A 359 -41.33 -10.88 -24.54
N LEU A 360 -41.29 -9.68 -25.11
CA LEU A 360 -42.36 -9.17 -25.97
C LEU A 360 -41.91 -8.85 -27.41
N GLY A 361 -40.70 -9.27 -27.80
CA GLY A 361 -40.15 -9.01 -29.14
C GLY A 361 -39.92 -7.51 -29.40
N GLY A 362 -39.62 -6.75 -28.34
CA GLY A 362 -39.29 -5.34 -28.40
C GLY A 362 -37.97 -5.04 -29.11
N PRO A 363 -37.61 -3.75 -29.26
CA PRO A 363 -36.36 -3.36 -29.89
C PRO A 363 -35.15 -3.86 -29.09
N THR A 364 -34.05 -4.14 -29.79
CA THR A 364 -32.75 -4.38 -29.17
C THR A 364 -32.23 -3.11 -28.50
N PRO A 365 -31.52 -3.20 -27.36
CA PRO A 365 -30.78 -2.06 -26.81
C PRO A 365 -29.87 -1.45 -27.87
N ASP A 366 -29.82 -0.11 -27.95
CA ASP A 366 -28.89 0.59 -28.85
C ASP A 366 -27.44 0.42 -28.37
N ASP A 367 -27.24 0.29 -27.05
CA ASP A 367 -25.99 -0.11 -26.41
C ASP A 367 -26.23 -1.34 -25.55
N SER A 368 -25.75 -2.50 -26.02
CA SER A 368 -25.89 -3.76 -25.28
C SER A 368 -25.08 -3.77 -23.99
N THR A 369 -24.06 -2.94 -23.84
CA THR A 369 -23.26 -2.87 -22.60
C THR A 369 -24.06 -2.23 -21.47
N LEU A 370 -24.98 -1.32 -21.78
CA LEU A 370 -25.90 -0.74 -20.80
C LEU A 370 -27.01 -1.70 -20.39
N ALA A 371 -27.30 -2.71 -21.20
CA ALA A 371 -28.30 -3.71 -20.88
C ALA A 371 -27.76 -4.91 -20.07
N ASP A 372 -26.43 -5.08 -19.99
CA ASP A 372 -25.76 -6.12 -19.19
C ASP A 372 -25.46 -5.56 -17.78
N ALA A 373 -26.50 -5.43 -16.96
CA ALA A 373 -26.49 -4.78 -15.66
C ALA A 373 -25.75 -5.56 -14.56
N ASP A 374 -25.65 -6.88 -14.66
CA ASP A 374 -24.88 -7.70 -13.71
C ASP A 374 -23.42 -7.95 -14.16
N CYS A 375 -23.09 -7.57 -15.39
CA CYS A 375 -21.75 -7.52 -15.96
C CYS A 375 -21.16 -8.91 -16.20
N ASP A 376 -22.02 -9.88 -16.51
CA ASP A 376 -21.64 -11.25 -16.85
C ASP A 376 -21.40 -11.46 -18.37
N GLY A 377 -21.71 -10.44 -19.18
CA GLY A 377 -21.52 -10.45 -20.63
C GLY A 377 -22.74 -10.95 -21.42
N ALA A 378 -23.84 -11.27 -20.75
CA ALA A 378 -25.13 -11.57 -21.35
C ALA A 378 -26.14 -10.42 -21.10
N VAL A 379 -27.22 -10.41 -21.88
CA VAL A 379 -28.38 -9.56 -21.62
C VAL A 379 -29.59 -10.47 -21.46
N ASP A 380 -29.96 -10.77 -20.22
CA ASP A 380 -30.99 -11.74 -19.88
C ASP A 380 -31.86 -11.32 -18.67
N ILE A 381 -32.58 -12.29 -18.08
CA ILE A 381 -33.48 -12.03 -16.95
C ILE A 381 -32.74 -11.55 -15.70
N VAL A 382 -31.47 -11.95 -15.52
CA VAL A 382 -30.68 -11.60 -14.35
C VAL A 382 -30.39 -10.10 -14.35
N ASP A 383 -30.16 -9.48 -15.51
CA ASP A 383 -30.03 -8.02 -15.62
C ASP A 383 -31.28 -7.28 -15.18
N LEU A 384 -32.45 -7.74 -15.65
CA LEU A 384 -33.74 -7.19 -15.23
C LEU A 384 -33.92 -7.33 -13.72
N VAL A 385 -33.55 -8.48 -13.14
CA VAL A 385 -33.61 -8.70 -11.68
C VAL A 385 -32.65 -7.78 -10.94
N THR A 386 -31.44 -7.57 -11.46
CA THR A 386 -30.44 -6.66 -10.90
C THR A 386 -30.96 -5.23 -10.86
N VAL A 387 -31.52 -4.71 -11.96
CA VAL A 387 -32.12 -3.38 -12.02
C VAL A 387 -33.33 -3.24 -11.08
N LEU A 388 -34.21 -4.26 -11.03
CA LEU A 388 -35.35 -4.28 -10.11
C LEU A 388 -34.91 -4.25 -8.64
N ASN A 389 -33.91 -5.06 -8.29
CA ASN A 389 -33.40 -5.13 -6.93
C ASN A 389 -32.74 -3.82 -6.52
N TYR A 390 -31.95 -3.21 -7.41
CA TYR A 390 -31.34 -1.91 -7.16
C TYR A 390 -32.41 -0.82 -6.91
N LEU A 391 -33.38 -0.70 -7.82
CA LEU A 391 -34.38 0.38 -7.74
C LEU A 391 -35.38 0.20 -6.60
N TYR A 392 -35.75 -1.03 -6.24
CA TYR A 392 -36.89 -1.28 -5.34
C TYR A 392 -36.61 -2.18 -4.14
N GLN A 393 -35.45 -2.82 -4.06
CA GLN A 393 -35.12 -3.77 -2.98
C GLN A 393 -33.79 -3.45 -2.27
N GLN A 394 -33.21 -2.26 -2.49
CA GLN A 394 -31.92 -1.87 -1.92
C GLN A 394 -30.79 -2.86 -2.27
N GLY A 395 -30.90 -3.50 -3.43
CA GLY A 395 -29.83 -4.30 -3.99
C GLY A 395 -28.59 -3.46 -4.33
N PRO A 396 -27.44 -4.10 -4.57
CA PRO A 396 -26.23 -3.39 -5.00
C PRO A 396 -26.47 -2.67 -6.34
N PRO A 397 -25.77 -1.56 -6.61
CA PRO A 397 -25.82 -0.92 -7.92
C PRO A 397 -25.25 -1.84 -9.00
N PRO A 398 -25.82 -1.82 -10.23
CA PRO A 398 -25.15 -2.31 -11.44
C PRO A 398 -23.76 -1.69 -11.60
N CYS A 399 -22.87 -2.37 -12.32
CA CYS A 399 -21.54 -1.83 -12.58
C CYS A 399 -21.59 -0.61 -13.53
N PHE A 400 -20.48 0.12 -13.62
CA PHE A 400 -20.32 1.25 -14.53
C PHE A 400 -19.77 0.80 -15.88
N VAL A 401 -20.06 1.56 -16.94
CA VAL A 401 -19.35 1.40 -18.21
C VAL A 401 -17.91 1.95 -18.06
N PRO A 402 -16.88 1.14 -18.37
CA PRO A 402 -15.47 1.51 -18.21
C PRO A 402 -15.00 2.74 -18.97
#